data_AF-A0A803NBI0-F1
#
_entry.id   AF-A0A803NBI0-F1
#
_cell.length_a   1.000
_cell.length_b   1.000
_cell.length_c   1.000
_cell.angle_alpha   90.00
_cell.angle_beta   90.00
_cell.angle_gamma   90.00
#
_symmetry.space_group_name_H-M   'P 1'
#
loop_
_entity.id
_entity.type
_entity.pdbx_description
1 polymer ?
#
loop_
_entity_poly.entity_id
_entity_poly.type
_entity_poly.pdbx_seq_one_letter_code
_entity_poly.pdbx_strand_id
1 'polypeptide(L)'
;MACVHQEQCKYWFTDDMKRKAVNDMFVVLSDIWLDDEETMVKLKEVLDGYEAVEVVPSLFIFMGSFFSSPCNLSFHSFASLRSQFGNLGKMIAEYPRILEQSRFLFIPSIDDAGPSSVLPRCALPKYLTKELQKEIPNALFMSNPCRMRRSCLIPPSSAETSDPFAHGEYMEKLEEIKNKGIEINPDKVYLEVVGGQKKGKVYGLGSASQMYYKSDPASQLTASSSTALKLKN
;
A
#
# COMPACT_ATOMS: atom_id res chain seq x y z
N MET A 1 7.00 21.84 3.77
CA MET A 1 6.25 20.99 4.72
C MET A 1 6.07 19.63 4.05
N ALA A 2 6.71 18.57 4.55
CA ALA A 2 6.74 17.28 3.84
C ALA A 2 5.41 16.52 3.99
N CYS A 3 4.91 15.93 2.90
CA CYS A 3 3.62 15.22 2.88
C CYS A 3 3.74 13.79 3.46
N VAL A 4 4.07 13.68 4.75
CA VAL A 4 4.27 12.41 5.46
C VAL A 4 2.92 11.78 5.80
N HIS A 5 2.34 11.05 4.84
CA HIS A 5 1.14 10.21 5.02
C HIS A 5 1.27 8.84 4.32
N GLN A 6 2.49 8.30 4.28
CA GLN A 6 2.81 7.04 3.59
C GLN A 6 2.45 5.77 4.39
N GLU A 7 1.98 5.90 5.63
CA GLU A 7 1.75 4.77 6.54
C GLU A 7 0.41 4.05 6.33
N GLN A 8 -0.57 4.71 5.71
CA GLN A 8 -1.90 4.14 5.43
C GLN A 8 -1.90 3.15 4.25
N CYS A 9 -0.99 2.18 4.26
CA CYS A 9 -0.87 1.13 3.23
C CYS A 9 -0.70 -0.30 3.78
N LYS A 10 -0.52 -0.48 5.10
CA LYS A 10 -0.17 -1.80 5.68
C LYS A 10 -1.35 -2.74 5.97
N TYR A 11 -2.55 -2.23 6.27
CA TYR A 11 -3.59 -2.99 6.97
C TYR A 11 -4.98 -2.97 6.31
N TRP A 12 -5.05 -2.77 4.99
CA TRP A 12 -6.32 -2.47 4.33
C TRP A 12 -7.02 -3.64 3.67
N PHE A 13 -6.32 -4.65 3.16
CA PHE A 13 -6.95 -5.83 2.60
C PHE A 13 -7.36 -6.78 3.73
N THR A 14 -8.67 -7.04 3.84
CA THR A 14 -9.22 -8.01 4.79
C THR A 14 -8.75 -9.41 4.41
N ASP A 15 -8.56 -10.30 5.39
CA ASP A 15 -8.03 -11.65 5.13
C ASP A 15 -8.93 -12.49 4.20
N ASP A 16 -10.21 -12.12 4.05
CA ASP A 16 -11.12 -12.77 3.09
C ASP A 16 -10.89 -12.33 1.65
N MET A 17 -10.48 -11.07 1.39
CA MET A 17 -9.96 -10.69 0.07
C MET A 17 -8.68 -11.48 -0.24
N LYS A 18 -7.80 -11.66 0.77
CA LYS A 18 -6.54 -12.42 0.59
C LYS A 18 -6.76 -13.91 0.30
N ARG A 19 -7.88 -14.48 0.77
CA ARG A 19 -8.28 -15.87 0.48
C ARG A 19 -8.98 -16.04 -0.87
N LYS A 20 -9.61 -15.00 -1.42
CA LYS A 20 -10.21 -15.01 -2.76
C LYS A 20 -9.21 -14.81 -3.91
N ALA A 21 -7.94 -14.52 -3.62
CA ALA A 21 -6.93 -14.02 -4.57
C ALA A 21 -6.42 -15.03 -5.64
N VAL A 22 -7.21 -16.05 -6.00
CA VAL A 22 -6.88 -17.04 -7.05
C VAL A 22 -6.88 -16.40 -8.45
N ASN A 23 -7.71 -15.36 -8.68
CA ASN A 23 -7.76 -14.56 -9.91
C ASN A 23 -7.97 -13.07 -9.60
N ASP A 24 -6.92 -12.42 -9.10
CA ASP A 24 -6.94 -11.05 -8.58
C ASP A 24 -6.75 -10.00 -9.72
N MET A 25 -7.86 -9.53 -10.29
CA MET A 25 -7.94 -8.61 -11.45
C MET A 25 -8.04 -7.13 -11.02
N PHE A 26 -7.24 -6.26 -11.66
CA PHE A 26 -7.27 -4.81 -11.47
C PHE A 26 -7.64 -4.08 -12.76
N VAL A 27 -8.45 -3.02 -12.66
CA VAL A 27 -8.77 -2.09 -13.74
C VAL A 27 -8.02 -0.78 -13.50
N VAL A 28 -7.40 -0.21 -14.53
CA VAL A 28 -6.68 1.07 -14.44
C VAL A 28 -7.18 2.01 -15.53
N LEU A 29 -7.66 3.18 -15.13
CA LEU A 29 -8.12 4.26 -16.01
C LEU A 29 -7.41 5.56 -15.61
N SER A 30 -7.05 6.40 -16.57
CA SER A 30 -6.49 7.75 -16.35
C SER A 30 -7.36 8.83 -16.99
N ASP A 31 -7.13 10.08 -16.59
CA ASP A 31 -7.72 11.27 -17.20
C ASP A 31 -9.26 11.23 -17.24
N ILE A 32 -9.84 10.75 -16.15
CA ILE A 32 -11.28 10.59 -15.95
C ILE A 32 -11.89 11.96 -15.59
N TRP A 33 -12.10 12.80 -16.60
CA TRP A 33 -12.73 14.11 -16.46
C TRP A 33 -14.18 13.99 -15.97
N LEU A 34 -14.42 14.33 -14.70
CA LEU A 34 -15.73 14.14 -14.06
C LEU A 34 -16.75 15.23 -14.44
N ASP A 35 -16.30 16.28 -15.12
CA ASP A 35 -17.09 17.35 -15.72
C ASP A 35 -17.45 17.11 -17.20
N ASP A 36 -16.86 16.08 -17.83
CA ASP A 36 -17.19 15.69 -19.20
C ASP A 36 -18.27 14.59 -19.24
N GLU A 37 -19.36 14.86 -19.96
CA GLU A 37 -20.50 13.94 -20.06
C GLU A 37 -20.15 12.68 -20.88
N GLU A 38 -19.33 12.81 -21.93
CA GLU A 38 -18.92 11.67 -22.77
C GLU A 38 -18.05 10.67 -21.98
N THR A 39 -17.14 11.18 -21.15
CA THR A 39 -16.31 10.39 -20.24
C THR A 39 -17.15 9.69 -19.16
N MET A 40 -18.13 10.38 -18.59
CA MET A 40 -19.02 9.80 -17.58
C MET A 40 -19.94 8.70 -18.16
N VAL A 41 -20.44 8.87 -19.39
CA VAL A 41 -21.20 7.82 -20.11
C VAL A 41 -20.32 6.60 -20.36
N LYS A 42 -19.11 6.75 -20.90
CA LYS A 42 -18.18 5.64 -21.13
C LYS A 42 -17.77 4.93 -19.84
N LEU A 43 -17.59 5.67 -18.75
CA LEU A 43 -17.31 5.08 -17.45
C LEU A 43 -18.50 4.24 -16.95
N LYS A 44 -19.73 4.67 -17.23
CA LYS A 44 -20.93 3.87 -16.95
C LYS A 44 -20.97 2.60 -17.80
N GLU A 45 -20.71 2.68 -19.11
CA GLU A 45 -20.63 1.51 -20.01
C GLU A 45 -19.59 0.47 -19.53
N VAL A 46 -18.45 0.94 -18.99
CA VAL A 46 -17.43 0.06 -18.38
C VAL A 46 -17.94 -0.61 -17.10
N LEU A 47 -18.68 0.08 -16.24
CA LEU A 47 -19.28 -0.51 -15.04
C LEU A 47 -20.42 -1.49 -15.38
N ASP A 48 -21.29 -1.15 -16.33
CA ASP A 48 -22.32 -2.04 -16.88
C ASP A 48 -21.68 -3.32 -17.44
N GLY A 49 -20.54 -3.20 -18.13
CA GLY A 49 -19.76 -4.34 -18.63
C GLY A 49 -19.25 -5.29 -17.54
N TYR A 50 -18.81 -4.78 -16.38
CA TYR A 50 -18.40 -5.62 -15.25
C TYR A 50 -19.58 -6.16 -14.43
N GLU A 51 -20.69 -5.42 -14.34
CA GLU A 51 -21.93 -5.91 -13.71
C GLU A 51 -22.59 -7.02 -14.55
N ALA A 52 -22.46 -6.99 -15.89
CA ALA A 52 -22.96 -8.03 -16.79
C ALA A 52 -22.17 -9.36 -16.73
N VAL A 53 -20.99 -9.39 -16.08
CA VAL A 53 -20.06 -10.53 -16.05
C VAL A 53 -19.93 -11.10 -14.62
N GLU A 54 -19.62 -12.39 -14.47
CA GLU A 54 -19.48 -13.03 -13.15
C GLU A 54 -18.21 -12.61 -12.40
N VAL A 55 -17.18 -12.15 -13.13
CA VAL A 55 -15.87 -11.77 -12.60
C VAL A 55 -15.81 -10.26 -12.38
N VAL A 56 -15.97 -9.86 -11.11
CA VAL A 56 -15.83 -8.46 -10.66
C VAL A 56 -14.36 -8.17 -10.31
N PRO A 57 -13.76 -7.06 -10.79
CA PRO A 57 -12.39 -6.69 -10.43
C PRO A 57 -12.23 -6.39 -8.94
N SER A 58 -11.11 -6.79 -8.32
CA SER A 58 -10.86 -6.53 -6.89
C SER A 58 -10.43 -5.09 -6.61
N LEU A 59 -9.96 -4.36 -7.64
CA LEU A 59 -9.54 -2.96 -7.55
C LEU A 59 -9.74 -2.21 -8.87
N PHE A 60 -10.40 -1.05 -8.78
CA PHE A 60 -10.36 0.01 -9.78
C PHE A 60 -9.36 1.08 -9.33
N ILE A 61 -8.39 1.39 -10.19
CA ILE A 61 -7.44 2.49 -10.03
C ILE A 61 -7.84 3.60 -10.99
N PHE A 62 -8.33 4.69 -10.43
CA PHE A 62 -8.69 5.91 -11.14
C PHE A 62 -7.57 6.93 -10.94
N MET A 63 -6.91 7.31 -12.03
CA MET A 63 -5.89 8.33 -12.04
C MET A 63 -6.45 9.61 -12.66
N GLY A 64 -6.06 10.76 -12.15
CA GLY A 64 -6.42 12.05 -12.73
C GLY A 64 -5.81 12.26 -14.13
N SER A 65 -6.05 13.41 -14.78
CA SER A 65 -6.83 14.55 -14.26
C SER A 65 -8.30 14.20 -14.02
N PHE A 66 -8.90 14.68 -12.92
CA PHE A 66 -10.32 14.49 -12.61
C PHE A 66 -11.22 15.62 -13.11
N PHE A 67 -10.65 16.60 -13.81
CA PHE A 67 -11.36 17.74 -14.40
C PHE A 67 -10.73 18.07 -15.77
N SER A 68 -11.57 18.40 -16.76
CA SER A 68 -11.15 18.68 -18.15
C SER A 68 -10.27 19.92 -18.28
N SER A 69 -10.34 20.82 -17.30
CA SER A 69 -9.57 22.06 -17.21
C SER A 69 -8.79 22.12 -15.89
N PRO A 70 -7.59 22.71 -15.85
CA PRO A 70 -6.82 22.84 -14.61
C PRO A 70 -7.63 23.57 -13.53
N CYS A 71 -7.63 23.01 -12.32
CA CYS A 71 -8.42 23.55 -11.21
C CYS A 71 -7.92 24.93 -10.79
N ASN A 72 -8.53 25.98 -11.36
CA ASN A 72 -8.27 27.35 -10.95
C ASN A 72 -8.62 27.54 -9.46
N LEU A 73 -7.95 28.48 -8.80
CA LEU A 73 -8.04 28.67 -7.35
C LEU A 73 -9.37 29.31 -6.88
N SER A 74 -10.41 29.38 -7.72
CA SER A 74 -11.72 29.90 -7.33
C SER A 74 -12.53 28.88 -6.53
N PHE A 75 -13.27 29.35 -5.53
CA PHE A 75 -14.18 28.52 -4.72
C PHE A 75 -15.25 27.80 -5.56
N HIS A 76 -15.65 28.37 -6.70
CA HIS A 76 -16.64 27.75 -7.59
C HIS A 76 -16.12 26.47 -8.24
N SER A 77 -14.86 26.44 -8.69
CA SER A 77 -14.25 25.21 -9.25
C SER A 77 -14.12 24.11 -8.21
N PHE A 78 -13.72 24.42 -6.96
CA PHE A 78 -13.69 23.42 -5.88
C PHE A 78 -15.09 22.90 -5.50
N ALA A 79 -16.11 23.75 -5.51
CA ALA A 79 -17.50 23.34 -5.23
C ALA A 79 -18.07 22.46 -6.36
N SER A 80 -17.79 22.80 -7.62
CA SER A 80 -18.17 22.01 -8.79
C SER A 80 -17.48 20.64 -8.79
N LEU A 81 -16.15 20.58 -8.68
CA LEU A 81 -15.38 19.33 -8.62
C LEU A 81 -15.86 18.42 -7.49
N ARG A 82 -16.16 18.97 -6.31
CA ARG A 82 -16.76 18.23 -5.20
C ARG A 82 -18.11 17.61 -5.57
N SER A 83 -18.99 18.36 -6.22
CA SER A 83 -20.29 17.86 -6.69
C SER A 83 -20.12 16.75 -7.73
N GLN A 84 -19.15 16.85 -8.64
CA GLN A 84 -18.85 15.80 -9.61
C GLN A 84 -18.31 14.53 -8.94
N PHE A 85 -17.44 14.65 -7.93
CA PHE A 85 -17.08 13.51 -7.07
C PHE A 85 -18.30 12.90 -6.35
N GLY A 86 -19.24 13.73 -5.88
CA GLY A 86 -20.51 13.26 -5.31
C GLY A 86 -21.41 12.54 -6.32
N ASN A 87 -21.40 12.96 -7.59
CA ASN A 87 -22.18 12.34 -8.66
C ASN A 87 -21.56 11.01 -9.12
N LEU A 88 -20.22 10.94 -9.27
CA LEU A 88 -19.49 9.69 -9.46
C LEU A 88 -19.78 8.68 -8.33
N GLY A 89 -19.87 9.16 -7.08
CA GLY A 89 -20.19 8.34 -5.91
C GLY A 89 -21.56 7.67 -6.01
N LYS A 90 -22.58 8.44 -6.41
CA LYS A 90 -23.94 7.92 -6.65
C LYS A 90 -23.98 6.92 -7.79
N MET A 91 -23.30 7.24 -8.92
CA MET A 91 -23.27 6.36 -10.09
C MET A 91 -22.67 5.00 -9.76
N ILE A 92 -21.55 4.96 -9.01
CA ILE A 92 -20.96 3.69 -8.58
C ILE A 92 -21.85 2.96 -7.55
N ALA A 93 -22.62 3.69 -6.74
CA ALA A 93 -23.59 3.09 -5.82
C ALA A 93 -24.83 2.46 -6.52
N GLU A 94 -25.01 2.65 -7.83
CA GLU A 94 -25.97 1.89 -8.64
C GLU A 94 -25.53 0.43 -8.85
N TYR A 95 -24.25 0.10 -8.59
CA TYR A 95 -23.62 -1.21 -8.84
C TYR A 95 -23.25 -1.92 -7.52
N PRO A 96 -24.22 -2.56 -6.82
CA PRO A 96 -23.98 -3.11 -5.48
C PRO A 96 -22.94 -4.23 -5.45
N ARG A 97 -22.83 -5.06 -6.51
CA ARG A 97 -21.80 -6.11 -6.58
C ARG A 97 -20.39 -5.52 -6.66
N ILE A 98 -20.21 -4.51 -7.51
CA ILE A 98 -18.95 -3.79 -7.64
C ILE A 98 -18.63 -3.06 -6.32
N LEU A 99 -19.61 -2.42 -5.68
CA LEU A 99 -19.41 -1.69 -4.42
C LEU A 99 -19.00 -2.60 -3.24
N GLU A 100 -19.50 -3.83 -3.19
CA GLU A 100 -19.17 -4.83 -2.16
C GLU A 100 -17.82 -5.51 -2.42
N GLN A 101 -17.54 -5.90 -3.66
CA GLN A 101 -16.42 -6.79 -3.99
C GLN A 101 -15.17 -6.05 -4.47
N SER A 102 -15.34 -4.88 -5.07
CA SER A 102 -14.24 -4.05 -5.56
C SER A 102 -13.80 -2.99 -4.56
N ARG A 103 -12.60 -2.46 -4.78
CA ARG A 103 -12.11 -1.24 -4.13
C ARG A 103 -11.85 -0.17 -5.17
N PHE A 104 -11.86 1.08 -4.72
CA PHE A 104 -11.60 2.23 -5.57
C PHE A 104 -10.38 2.99 -5.04
N LEU A 105 -9.42 3.27 -5.90
CA LEU A 105 -8.20 4.00 -5.58
C LEU A 105 -8.05 5.21 -6.49
N PHE A 106 -8.04 6.40 -5.89
CA PHE A 106 -7.90 7.68 -6.56
C PHE A 106 -6.47 8.22 -6.41
N ILE A 107 -5.83 8.52 -7.55
CA ILE A 107 -4.46 9.07 -7.62
C ILE A 107 -4.50 10.40 -8.39
N PRO A 108 -4.12 11.54 -7.80
CA PRO A 108 -4.20 12.83 -8.47
C PRO A 108 -3.09 13.02 -9.52
N SER A 109 -3.43 13.63 -10.65
CA SER A 109 -2.49 14.17 -11.64
C SER A 109 -1.86 15.49 -11.15
N ILE A 110 -1.20 16.24 -12.03
CA ILE A 110 -0.55 17.54 -11.76
C ILE A 110 -1.54 18.71 -11.73
N ASP A 111 -2.58 18.68 -12.57
CA ASP A 111 -3.57 19.76 -12.74
C ASP A 111 -4.74 19.71 -11.75
N ASP A 112 -4.87 18.61 -11.02
CA ASP A 112 -5.88 18.42 -9.97
C ASP A 112 -5.69 19.39 -8.78
N ALA A 113 -6.75 19.53 -7.99
CA ALA A 113 -6.77 20.28 -6.74
C ALA A 113 -5.70 19.81 -5.72
N GLY A 114 -4.61 20.57 -5.57
CA GLY A 114 -3.54 20.30 -4.61
C GLY A 114 -2.62 21.50 -4.31
N PRO A 115 -1.88 21.51 -3.19
CA PRO A 115 -1.09 22.67 -2.73
C PRO A 115 0.27 22.85 -3.42
N SER A 116 0.58 22.04 -4.44
CA SER A 116 1.89 21.99 -5.12
C SER A 116 1.73 21.34 -6.48
N SER A 117 2.28 21.92 -7.56
CA SER A 117 2.41 21.26 -8.86
C SER A 117 3.65 20.35 -8.97
N VAL A 118 4.57 20.40 -8.01
CA VAL A 118 5.76 19.52 -8.00
C VAL A 118 5.52 18.23 -7.22
N LEU A 119 6.24 17.17 -7.60
CA LEU A 119 6.22 15.85 -6.97
C LEU A 119 7.04 15.84 -5.65
N PRO A 120 6.67 15.00 -4.66
CA PRO A 120 5.47 14.16 -4.61
C PRO A 120 4.21 14.97 -4.32
N ARG A 121 3.17 14.76 -5.12
CA ARG A 121 1.82 15.32 -4.91
C ARG A 121 1.14 14.60 -3.74
N CYS A 122 0.57 15.37 -2.81
CA CYS A 122 -0.31 14.82 -1.78
C CYS A 122 -1.59 14.21 -2.40
N ALA A 123 -2.26 13.34 -1.66
CA ALA A 123 -3.62 12.89 -2.00
C ALA A 123 -4.63 14.05 -2.02
N LEU A 124 -5.75 13.87 -2.71
CA LEU A 124 -6.80 14.88 -2.85
C LEU A 124 -7.34 15.37 -1.49
N PRO A 125 -7.58 16.69 -1.31
CA PRO A 125 -8.11 17.24 -0.06
C PRO A 125 -9.46 16.63 0.36
N LYS A 126 -9.56 16.22 1.63
CA LYS A 126 -10.77 15.60 2.22
C LYS A 126 -12.08 16.40 2.03
N TYR A 127 -11.99 17.71 1.79
CA TYR A 127 -13.16 18.54 1.48
C TYR A 127 -13.87 18.12 0.18
N LEU A 128 -13.10 17.72 -0.84
CA LEU A 128 -13.61 17.26 -2.14
C LEU A 128 -14.10 15.81 -2.04
N THR A 129 -13.28 14.96 -1.41
CA THR A 129 -13.52 13.51 -1.36
C THR A 129 -14.67 13.10 -0.46
N LYS A 130 -15.15 13.99 0.43
CA LYS A 130 -16.16 13.69 1.45
C LYS A 130 -17.50 13.21 0.87
N GLU A 131 -17.90 13.69 -0.30
CA GLU A 131 -19.17 13.29 -0.92
C GLU A 131 -19.06 11.92 -1.61
N LEU A 132 -17.97 11.65 -2.33
CA LEU A 132 -17.69 10.30 -2.84
C LEU A 132 -17.56 9.28 -1.68
N GLN A 133 -16.81 9.61 -0.63
CA GLN A 133 -16.60 8.72 0.53
C GLN A 133 -17.87 8.44 1.35
N LYS A 134 -18.94 9.22 1.17
CA LYS A 134 -20.25 8.95 1.79
C LYS A 134 -20.95 7.77 1.10
N GLU A 135 -20.90 7.71 -0.23
CA GLU A 135 -21.54 6.64 -1.01
C GLU A 135 -20.59 5.44 -1.20
N ILE A 136 -19.28 5.68 -1.29
CA ILE A 136 -18.21 4.68 -1.44
C ILE A 136 -17.27 4.70 -0.22
N PRO A 137 -17.62 4.05 0.90
CA PRO A 137 -16.73 3.98 2.08
C PRO A 137 -15.41 3.23 1.81
N ASN A 138 -15.38 2.40 0.77
CA ASN A 138 -14.21 1.62 0.34
C ASN A 138 -13.17 2.43 -0.47
N ALA A 139 -13.43 3.72 -0.76
CA ALA A 139 -12.59 4.57 -1.61
C ALA A 139 -11.33 5.09 -0.90
N LEU A 140 -10.16 4.78 -1.47
CA LEU A 140 -8.85 5.23 -1.02
C LEU A 140 -8.31 6.38 -1.89
N PHE A 141 -7.56 7.29 -1.29
CA PHE A 141 -6.95 8.43 -1.98
C PHE A 141 -5.46 8.47 -1.63
N MET A 142 -4.59 8.40 -2.64
CA MET A 142 -3.13 8.25 -2.44
C MET A 142 -2.34 9.39 -3.11
N SER A 143 -1.04 9.47 -2.78
CA SER A 143 -0.11 10.42 -3.39
C SER A 143 0.18 10.10 -4.86
N ASN A 144 0.76 11.06 -5.60
CA ASN A 144 1.39 10.79 -6.88
C ASN A 144 2.89 11.20 -6.84
N PRO A 145 3.85 10.28 -7.06
CA PRO A 145 3.66 8.85 -7.26
C PRO A 145 3.20 8.12 -5.99
N CYS A 146 2.79 6.86 -6.15
CA CYS A 146 2.59 5.92 -5.05
C CYS A 146 3.22 4.55 -5.37
N ARG A 147 3.25 3.65 -4.37
CA ARG A 147 3.62 2.24 -4.58
C ARG A 147 2.65 1.33 -3.85
N MET A 148 1.90 0.56 -4.60
CA MET A 148 1.13 -0.57 -4.10
C MET A 148 2.05 -1.78 -3.83
N ARG A 149 1.66 -2.68 -2.93
CA ARG A 149 2.35 -3.95 -2.67
C ARG A 149 1.33 -5.09 -2.64
N ARG A 150 1.51 -6.11 -3.49
CA ARG A 150 0.64 -7.30 -3.52
C ARG A 150 0.90 -8.26 -2.36
N SER A 151 2.01 -8.13 -1.63
CA SER A 151 2.36 -8.97 -0.47
C SER A 151 1.55 -8.67 0.82
N CYS A 152 0.66 -7.67 0.82
CA CYS A 152 -0.41 -7.55 1.84
C CYS A 152 -1.80 -7.93 1.30
N LEU A 153 -1.88 -8.26 0.00
CA LEU A 153 -3.06 -8.75 -0.71
C LEU A 153 -3.10 -10.28 -0.75
N ILE A 154 -1.95 -10.95 -0.72
CA ILE A 154 -1.86 -12.42 -0.67
C ILE A 154 -0.69 -12.80 0.26
N PRO A 155 -0.87 -13.65 1.30
CA PRO A 155 0.26 -14.35 1.89
C PRO A 155 0.86 -15.28 0.82
N PRO A 156 2.19 -15.40 0.69
CA PRO A 156 2.78 -16.23 -0.36
C PRO A 156 2.24 -17.66 -0.27
N SER A 157 1.63 -18.16 -1.36
CA SER A 157 1.20 -19.54 -1.40
C SER A 157 2.44 -20.44 -1.41
N SER A 158 2.36 -21.59 -0.73
CA SER A 158 3.48 -22.55 -0.69
C SER A 158 3.79 -23.20 -2.04
N ALA A 159 3.04 -22.88 -3.10
CA ALA A 159 3.27 -23.33 -4.47
C ALA A 159 4.09 -22.33 -5.32
N GLU A 160 4.09 -21.03 -5.00
CA GLU A 160 4.71 -20.00 -5.86
C GLU A 160 6.12 -19.56 -5.42
N THR A 161 6.62 -19.99 -4.27
CA THR A 161 8.06 -19.86 -3.91
C THR A 161 8.93 -20.92 -4.58
N SER A 162 8.64 -21.24 -5.86
CA SER A 162 9.48 -22.08 -6.71
C SER A 162 10.62 -21.28 -7.33
N ASP A 163 11.40 -20.57 -6.50
CA ASP A 163 12.79 -20.21 -6.84
C ASP A 163 13.65 -21.43 -6.47
N PRO A 164 14.10 -22.23 -7.46
CA PRO A 164 14.82 -23.47 -7.19
C PRO A 164 16.20 -23.23 -6.58
N PHE A 165 16.75 -22.01 -6.67
CA PHE A 165 18.05 -21.68 -6.10
C PHE A 165 17.97 -21.34 -4.60
N ALA A 166 16.91 -20.66 -4.17
CA ALA A 166 16.75 -20.25 -2.77
C ALA A 166 15.98 -21.26 -1.88
N HIS A 167 14.99 -21.98 -2.45
CA HIS A 167 14.12 -22.85 -1.65
C HIS A 167 14.83 -24.15 -1.20
N GLY A 168 15.79 -24.66 -1.96
CA GLY A 168 16.58 -25.84 -1.60
C GLY A 168 17.44 -25.59 -0.35
N GLU A 169 18.31 -24.58 -0.42
CA GLU A 169 19.22 -24.19 0.68
C GLU A 169 18.48 -23.87 1.98
N TYR A 170 17.29 -23.25 1.88
CA TYR A 170 16.45 -22.96 3.04
C TYR A 170 15.94 -24.22 3.75
N MET A 171 15.47 -25.22 3.00
CA MET A 171 14.93 -26.46 3.59
C MET A 171 16.03 -27.35 4.16
N GLU A 172 17.17 -27.49 3.48
CA GLU A 172 18.35 -28.21 4.00
C GLU A 172 18.82 -27.60 5.32
N LYS A 173 18.87 -26.26 5.41
CA LYS A 173 19.29 -25.56 6.63
C LYS A 173 18.27 -25.68 7.77
N LEU A 174 16.97 -25.74 7.47
CA LEU A 174 15.94 -26.04 8.47
C LEU A 174 16.10 -27.47 9.04
N GLU A 175 16.37 -28.46 8.19
CA GLU A 175 16.63 -29.83 8.67
C GLU A 175 17.93 -29.90 9.47
N GLU A 176 18.99 -29.21 9.07
CA GLU A 176 20.24 -29.14 9.83
C GLU A 176 20.05 -28.53 11.22
N ILE A 177 19.28 -27.44 11.32
CA ILE A 177 18.93 -26.77 12.60
C ILE A 177 18.06 -27.68 13.49
N LYS A 178 17.09 -28.38 12.90
CA LYS A 178 16.21 -29.34 13.58
C LYS A 178 16.99 -30.55 14.11
N ASN A 179 17.93 -31.08 13.32
CA ASN A 179 18.81 -32.18 13.70
C ASN A 179 19.83 -31.77 14.79
N LYS A 180 20.18 -30.48 14.87
CA LYS A 180 20.95 -29.89 15.99
C LYS A 180 20.11 -29.60 17.24
N GLY A 181 18.79 -29.83 17.19
CA GLY A 181 17.87 -29.63 18.32
C GLY A 181 17.66 -28.17 18.72
N ILE A 182 17.93 -27.20 17.83
CA ILE A 182 17.84 -25.77 18.14
C ILE A 182 16.50 -25.22 17.67
N GLU A 183 15.66 -24.75 18.59
CA GLU A 183 14.38 -24.11 18.25
C GLU A 183 14.62 -22.66 17.80
N ILE A 184 14.47 -22.41 16.50
CA ILE A 184 14.68 -21.10 15.87
C ILE A 184 13.43 -20.73 15.05
N ASN A 185 12.99 -19.47 15.13
CA ASN A 185 11.92 -18.96 14.29
C ASN A 185 12.29 -19.10 12.78
N PRO A 186 11.46 -19.74 11.94
CA PRO A 186 11.72 -19.93 10.50
C PRO A 186 12.04 -18.65 9.72
N ASP A 187 11.39 -17.52 10.04
CA ASP A 187 11.65 -16.20 9.41
C ASP A 187 13.12 -15.78 9.56
N LYS A 188 13.73 -16.17 10.67
CA LYS A 188 15.12 -15.84 11.02
C LYS A 188 16.11 -16.64 10.16
N VAL A 189 15.77 -17.90 9.87
CA VAL A 189 16.54 -18.76 8.95
C VAL A 189 16.39 -18.26 7.51
N TYR A 190 15.19 -17.85 7.10
CA TYR A 190 14.93 -17.29 5.77
C TYR A 190 15.70 -15.99 5.55
N LEU A 191 15.74 -15.10 6.55
CA LEU A 191 16.54 -13.87 6.52
C LEU A 191 18.05 -14.13 6.46
N GLU A 192 18.54 -15.28 6.95
CA GLU A 192 19.96 -15.63 6.88
C GLU A 192 20.35 -16.20 5.51
N VAL A 193 19.49 -17.01 4.89
CA VAL A 193 19.70 -17.60 3.55
C VAL A 193 19.45 -16.57 2.46
N VAL A 194 18.26 -15.95 2.46
CA VAL A 194 17.75 -15.13 1.34
C VAL A 194 17.96 -13.63 1.57
N GLY A 195 18.18 -13.19 2.82
CA GLY A 195 18.31 -11.76 3.18
C GLY A 195 19.66 -11.11 2.85
N GLY A 196 20.68 -11.91 2.50
CA GLY A 196 22.01 -11.47 2.04
C GLY A 196 22.96 -10.98 3.13
N GLN A 197 24.19 -11.53 3.17
CA GLN A 197 25.24 -11.08 4.08
C GLN A 197 25.66 -9.63 3.80
N LYS A 198 25.40 -8.70 4.73
CA LYS A 198 25.91 -7.33 4.68
C LYS A 198 27.40 -7.24 5.01
N LYS A 199 28.25 -7.67 4.07
CA LYS A 199 29.68 -7.31 4.05
C LYS A 199 29.81 -5.83 3.66
N GLY A 200 30.25 -4.99 4.59
CA GLY A 200 30.60 -3.59 4.32
C GLY A 200 30.07 -2.61 5.38
N LYS A 201 30.99 -2.06 6.19
CA LYS A 201 30.72 -0.94 7.09
C LYS A 201 31.03 0.36 6.35
N VAL A 202 30.03 0.95 5.68
CA VAL A 202 30.19 2.23 4.98
C VAL A 202 30.26 3.36 6.02
N TYR A 203 31.46 3.92 6.22
CA TYR A 203 31.66 5.03 7.16
C TYR A 203 30.86 6.25 6.72
N GLY A 204 30.10 6.84 7.64
CA GLY A 204 29.19 7.97 7.39
C GLY A 204 27.70 7.62 7.37
N LEU A 205 27.33 6.35 7.17
CA LEU A 205 25.94 5.88 7.25
C LEU A 205 25.76 4.93 8.44
N GLY A 206 24.97 5.37 9.43
CA GLY A 206 24.67 4.58 10.62
C GLY A 206 23.89 3.30 10.32
N SER A 207 23.97 2.33 11.24
CA SER A 207 23.23 1.08 11.13
C SER A 207 21.71 1.30 11.18
N ALA A 208 21.05 1.17 10.03
CA ALA A 208 19.61 1.42 9.85
C ALA A 208 18.69 0.59 10.77
N SER A 209 19.18 -0.47 11.41
CA SER A 209 18.45 -1.23 12.44
C SER A 209 18.00 -0.36 13.62
N GLN A 210 18.81 0.60 14.05
CA GLN A 210 18.50 1.47 15.19
C GLN A 210 17.42 2.52 14.91
N MET A 211 17.01 2.71 13.65
CA MET A 211 15.92 3.64 13.28
C MET A 211 14.52 3.03 13.43
N TYR A 212 14.40 1.70 13.31
CA TYR A 212 13.10 1.01 13.23
C TYR A 212 12.75 0.15 14.45
N TYR A 213 13.74 -0.22 15.26
CA TYR A 213 13.52 -1.01 16.48
C TYR A 213 14.26 -0.40 17.67
N LYS A 214 13.60 0.56 18.32
CA LYS A 214 13.86 0.83 19.74
C LYS A 214 13.07 -0.17 20.57
N SER A 215 13.79 -1.05 21.27
CA SER A 215 13.27 -1.86 22.37
C SER A 215 13.89 -1.32 23.67
N ASP A 216 13.07 -0.78 24.57
CA ASP A 216 13.57 -0.21 25.83
C ASP A 216 14.08 -1.32 26.78
N PRO A 217 15.27 -1.16 27.40
CA PRO A 217 15.82 -2.15 28.31
C PRO A 217 15.32 -1.92 29.75
N ALA A 218 14.35 -2.72 30.19
CA ALA A 218 13.89 -2.76 31.58
C ALA A 218 13.83 -4.21 32.10
N SER A 219 14.40 -4.44 33.30
CA SER A 219 14.58 -5.74 33.99
C SER A 219 15.51 -6.75 33.28
N GLN A 220 16.40 -7.51 33.94
CA GLN A 220 16.97 -7.54 35.31
C GLN A 220 18.42 -8.12 35.15
N LEU A 221 19.48 -7.65 35.83
CA LEU A 221 19.91 -7.96 37.22
C LEU A 221 19.97 -9.49 37.51
N THR A 222 21.06 -10.09 38.01
CA THR A 222 22.33 -9.62 38.64
C THR A 222 23.58 -10.26 37.92
N ALA A 223 24.84 -10.43 38.40
CA ALA A 223 25.48 -10.32 39.72
C ALA A 223 27.04 -10.12 39.69
N SER A 224 27.61 -10.07 40.90
CA SER A 224 29.00 -10.25 41.41
C SER A 224 29.99 -11.12 40.59
N SER A 225 31.29 -10.79 40.38
CA SER A 225 32.43 -10.42 41.29
C SER A 225 33.49 -11.55 41.22
N SER A 226 34.84 -11.39 41.26
CA SER A 226 35.78 -10.26 41.45
C SER A 226 36.97 -10.35 40.43
N THR A 227 38.22 -9.85 40.54
CA THR A 227 39.04 -9.26 41.62
C THR A 227 40.23 -8.41 41.10
N ALA A 228 40.40 -7.20 41.67
CA ALA A 228 41.65 -6.51 42.08
C ALA A 228 42.91 -6.30 41.18
N LEU A 229 43.36 -5.02 41.15
CA LEU A 229 44.73 -4.48 40.94
C LEU A 229 45.32 -4.55 39.50
N LYS A 230 46.24 -3.67 39.06
CA LYS A 230 47.15 -2.74 39.78
C LYS A 230 47.48 -1.47 38.93
N LEU A 231 47.92 -0.37 39.56
CA LEU A 231 48.44 0.82 38.87
C LEU A 231 49.89 0.61 38.39
N LYS A 232 50.29 1.27 37.28
CA LYS A 232 51.18 2.46 37.30
C LYS A 232 51.52 3.01 35.90
N ASN A 233 52.15 4.19 35.90
CA ASN A 233 53.00 4.72 34.82
C ASN A 233 54.18 3.77 34.52
#